data_AF-A0AAW5CGJ3-F1
#
_entry.id   AF-A0AAW5CGJ3-F1
#
_cell.length_a   1.000
_cell.length_b   1.000
_cell.length_c   1.000
_cell.angle_alpha   90.00
_cell.angle_beta   90.00
_cell.angle_gamma   90.00
#
_symmetry.space_group_name_H-M   'P 1'
#
loop_
_entity.id
_entity.type
_entity.pdbx_description
1 polymer ?
#
loop_
_entity_poly.entity_id
_entity_poly.type
_entity_poly.pdbx_seq_one_letter_code
_entity_poly.pdbx_strand_id
1 'polypeptide(L)'
;MKEKTETFNQGKRYFFYILMFAILGWFIFMQIFGADERSSDTSAASVIYSGTVTWQKPDGTTQEISVPGTYKVPVGDTMVLTIQLPDDLTDTCFAIRSSLQDVDFYVGDNLRTSYSTHKTRLVGKNSASRYVFCPVYASDAGKELRIELTTYTSNYTGVVNPVYCGNKADI
;
A
#
# COMPACT_ATOMS: atom_id res chain seq x y z
N MET A 1 -11.88 5.00 -63.20
CA MET A 1 -12.58 4.83 -61.90
C MET A 1 -11.67 4.36 -60.76
N LYS A 2 -10.47 3.80 -61.00
CA LYS A 2 -9.50 3.42 -59.94
C LYS A 2 -8.75 4.60 -59.29
N GLU A 3 -8.40 5.62 -60.08
CA GLU A 3 -7.54 6.74 -59.65
C GLU A 3 -8.17 7.69 -58.61
N LYS A 4 -9.50 7.86 -58.66
CA LYS A 4 -10.27 8.69 -57.71
C LYS A 4 -10.43 8.04 -56.33
N THR A 5 -10.34 6.70 -56.26
CA THR A 5 -10.51 5.93 -55.02
C THR A 5 -9.20 5.85 -54.23
N GLU A 6 -8.05 5.80 -54.91
CA GLU A 6 -6.73 5.78 -54.26
C GLU A 6 -6.37 7.12 -53.61
N THR A 7 -6.63 8.23 -54.30
CA THR A 7 -6.42 9.60 -53.81
C THR A 7 -7.29 9.94 -52.60
N PHE A 8 -8.54 9.48 -52.55
CA PHE A 8 -9.43 9.62 -51.40
C PHE A 8 -8.93 8.85 -50.16
N ASN A 9 -8.31 7.69 -50.37
CA ASN A 9 -7.74 6.87 -49.29
C ASN A 9 -6.41 7.46 -48.77
N GLN A 10 -5.64 8.11 -49.64
CA GLN A 10 -4.40 8.80 -49.29
C GLN A 10 -4.66 10.04 -48.42
N GLY A 11 -5.68 10.85 -48.75
CA GLY A 11 -6.09 12.00 -47.93
C GLY A 11 -6.54 11.62 -46.52
N LYS A 12 -7.28 10.52 -46.37
CA LYS A 12 -7.67 9.98 -45.05
C LYS A 12 -6.48 9.49 -44.24
N ARG A 13 -5.46 8.90 -44.89
CA ARG A 13 -4.21 8.48 -44.22
C ARG A 13 -3.43 9.68 -43.71
N TYR A 14 -3.29 10.73 -44.51
CA TYR A 14 -2.62 11.96 -44.06
C TYR A 14 -3.37 12.65 -42.91
N PHE A 15 -4.70 12.72 -42.99
CA PHE A 15 -5.52 13.22 -41.88
C PHE A 15 -5.29 12.40 -40.60
N PHE A 16 -5.23 11.07 -40.70
CA PHE A 16 -4.99 10.20 -39.56
C PHE A 16 -3.60 10.38 -38.95
N TYR A 17 -2.56 10.54 -39.78
CA TYR A 17 -1.21 10.81 -39.27
C TYR A 17 -1.10 12.19 -38.62
N ILE A 18 -1.71 13.23 -39.21
CA ILE A 18 -1.75 14.57 -38.60
C ILE A 18 -2.47 14.52 -37.25
N LEU A 19 -3.61 13.84 -37.17
CA LEU A 19 -4.35 13.66 -35.92
C LEU A 19 -3.50 12.91 -34.87
N MET A 20 -2.81 11.84 -35.28
CA MET A 20 -1.92 11.07 -34.41
C MET A 20 -0.78 11.93 -33.87
N PHE A 21 -0.13 12.74 -34.72
CA PHE A 21 0.92 13.66 -34.30
C PHE A 21 0.39 14.80 -33.42
N ALA A 22 -0.83 15.29 -33.66
CA ALA A 22 -1.46 16.29 -32.81
C ALA A 22 -1.76 15.74 -31.41
N ILE A 23 -2.28 14.51 -31.31
CA ILE A 23 -2.52 13.83 -30.02
C ILE A 23 -1.19 13.59 -29.30
N LEU A 24 -0.18 13.08 -29.99
CA LEU A 24 1.14 12.84 -29.40
C LEU A 24 1.81 14.15 -28.95
N GLY A 25 1.73 15.21 -29.77
CA GLY A 25 2.22 16.54 -29.44
C GLY A 25 1.49 17.14 -28.23
N TRP A 26 0.18 16.92 -28.11
CA TRP A 26 -0.60 17.31 -26.93
C TRP A 26 -0.12 16.60 -25.66
N PHE A 27 0.13 15.28 -25.70
CA PHE A 27 0.69 14.55 -24.56
C PHE A 27 2.08 15.06 -24.16
N ILE A 28 2.95 15.33 -25.12
CA ILE A 28 4.29 15.90 -24.86
C ILE A 28 4.16 17.31 -24.26
N PHE A 29 3.26 18.14 -24.79
CA PHE A 29 3.01 19.48 -24.26
C PHE A 29 2.50 19.43 -22.81
N MET A 30 1.53 18.56 -22.52
CA MET A 30 1.03 18.34 -21.15
C MET A 30 2.11 17.78 -20.23
N GLN A 31 3.05 16.96 -20.73
CA GLN A 31 4.15 16.44 -19.92
C GLN A 31 5.19 17.52 -19.54
N ILE A 32 5.40 18.52 -20.40
CA ILE A 32 6.39 19.59 -20.19
C ILE A 32 5.79 20.80 -19.46
N PHE A 33 4.55 21.16 -19.80
CA PHE A 33 3.90 22.40 -19.36
C PHE A 33 2.61 22.17 -18.56
N GLY A 34 2.12 20.94 -18.48
CA GLY A 34 1.03 20.62 -17.56
C GLY A 34 1.46 20.85 -16.12
N ALA A 35 0.50 21.16 -15.25
CA ALA A 35 0.77 21.28 -13.83
C ALA A 35 1.37 19.98 -13.31
N ASP A 36 2.53 20.06 -12.64
CA ASP A 36 3.06 18.92 -11.91
C ASP A 36 2.18 18.73 -10.68
N GLU A 37 1.24 17.78 -10.77
CA GLU A 37 0.37 17.41 -9.63
C GLU A 37 1.17 16.68 -8.54
N ARG A 38 2.40 16.27 -8.83
CA ARG A 38 3.35 15.72 -7.85
C ARG A 38 4.17 16.86 -7.27
N SER A 39 3.60 17.60 -6.32
CA SER A 39 4.45 18.34 -5.38
C SER A 39 5.32 17.32 -4.64
N SER A 40 6.63 17.32 -4.94
CA SER A 40 7.64 16.51 -4.24
C SER A 40 7.85 16.93 -2.78
N ASP A 41 7.09 17.91 -2.28
CA ASP A 41 7.28 18.55 -0.98
C ASP A 41 6.51 17.92 0.19
N THR A 42 5.78 16.81 0.02
CA THR A 42 5.28 16.08 1.20
C THR A 42 6.23 14.93 1.50
N SER A 43 6.99 15.13 2.57
CA SER A 43 8.02 14.25 3.11
C SER A 43 7.58 12.77 3.16
N ALA A 44 7.98 11.95 2.19
CA ALA A 44 7.84 10.48 2.34
C ALA A 44 8.55 9.95 3.61
N ALA A 45 9.51 10.72 4.15
CA ALA A 45 10.14 10.47 5.44
C ALA A 45 9.27 10.82 6.66
N SER A 46 8.27 11.70 6.56
CA SER A 46 7.43 12.10 7.70
C SER A 46 6.37 11.09 8.05
N VAL A 47 5.98 10.22 7.11
CA VAL A 47 4.91 9.24 7.32
C VAL A 47 5.41 7.87 7.79
N ILE A 48 6.72 7.64 7.89
CA ILE A 48 7.25 6.39 8.43
C ILE A 48 7.15 6.44 9.96
N TYR A 49 6.45 5.48 10.55
CA TYR A 49 6.35 5.36 11.99
C TYR A 49 7.73 5.04 12.58
N SER A 50 8.18 5.88 13.50
CA SER A 50 9.50 5.80 14.14
C SER A 50 9.45 5.40 15.62
N GLY A 51 8.25 5.14 16.14
CA GLY A 51 8.09 4.69 17.52
C GLY A 51 8.37 3.20 17.70
N THR A 52 8.24 2.75 18.95
CA THR A 52 8.51 1.36 19.32
C THR A 52 7.47 0.41 18.73
N VAL A 53 7.93 -0.71 18.18
CA VAL A 53 7.10 -1.84 17.75
C VAL A 53 7.52 -3.07 18.53
N THR A 54 6.55 -3.72 19.16
CA THR A 54 6.77 -4.94 19.94
C THR A 54 6.19 -6.13 19.19
N TRP A 55 6.93 -7.23 19.11
CA TRP A 55 6.42 -8.51 18.66
C TRP A 55 5.95 -9.33 19.87
N GLN A 56 4.65 -9.66 19.89
CA GLN A 56 4.09 -10.64 20.81
C GLN A 56 4.26 -12.05 20.24
N LYS A 57 5.02 -12.88 20.95
CA LYS A 57 5.31 -14.26 20.55
C LYS A 57 4.19 -15.21 20.98
N PRO A 58 4.09 -16.40 20.33
CA PRO A 58 3.09 -17.40 20.68
C PRO A 58 3.17 -17.91 22.13
N ASP A 59 4.34 -17.82 22.77
CA ASP A 59 4.55 -18.21 24.16
C ASP A 59 4.12 -17.14 25.18
N GLY A 60 3.55 -16.02 24.70
CA GLY A 60 3.10 -14.89 25.51
C GLY A 60 4.20 -13.88 25.85
N THR A 61 5.46 -14.14 25.47
CA THR A 61 6.54 -13.17 25.67
C THR A 61 6.49 -12.04 24.64
N THR A 62 7.01 -10.88 25.01
CA THR A 62 7.10 -9.70 24.15
C THR A 62 8.55 -9.37 23.85
N GLN A 63 8.83 -8.96 22.62
CA GLN A 63 10.17 -8.54 22.19
C GLN A 63 10.07 -7.25 21.38
N GLU A 64 10.78 -6.20 21.76
CA GLU A 64 10.96 -5.02 20.91
C GLU A 64 11.74 -5.38 19.65
N ILE A 65 11.28 -4.91 18.49
CA ILE A 65 11.88 -5.21 17.19
C ILE A 65 12.08 -3.95 16.35
N SER A 66 13.07 -3.99 15.47
CA SER A 66 13.25 -2.96 14.44
C SER A 66 12.29 -3.17 13.27
N VAL A 67 11.73 -2.08 12.74
CA VAL A 67 10.85 -2.14 11.57
C VAL A 67 11.37 -1.15 10.53
N PRO A 68 11.63 -1.57 9.27
CA PRO A 68 11.42 -2.92 8.72
C PRO A 68 12.44 -3.97 9.17
N GLY A 69 12.09 -5.25 9.00
CA GLY A 69 12.96 -6.38 9.35
C GLY A 69 12.41 -7.74 8.92
N THR A 70 13.21 -8.78 9.10
CA THR A 70 12.79 -10.17 8.85
C THR A 70 13.04 -11.02 10.09
N TYR A 71 12.02 -11.72 10.56
CA TYR A 71 12.00 -12.48 11.81
C TYR A 71 11.71 -13.96 11.56
N LYS A 72 12.13 -14.81 12.49
CA LYS A 72 11.90 -16.25 12.37
C LYS A 72 10.48 -16.60 12.83
N VAL A 73 9.56 -16.65 11.87
CA VAL A 73 8.17 -17.07 12.06
C VAL A 73 7.91 -18.30 11.19
N PRO A 74 7.33 -19.39 11.72
CA PRO A 74 6.94 -20.54 10.91
C PRO A 74 5.91 -20.17 9.83
N VAL A 75 5.92 -20.88 8.70
CA VAL A 75 4.95 -20.63 7.62
C VAL A 75 3.55 -20.99 8.09
N GLY A 76 2.59 -20.09 7.88
CA GLY A 76 1.21 -20.25 8.32
C GLY A 76 0.94 -19.72 9.72
N ASP A 77 1.98 -19.42 10.51
CA ASP A 77 1.82 -18.76 11.81
C ASP A 77 1.59 -17.27 11.62
N THR A 78 0.87 -16.68 12.59
CA THR A 78 0.60 -15.24 12.63
C THR A 78 1.66 -14.54 13.47
N MET A 79 2.32 -13.54 12.87
CA MET A 79 3.17 -12.60 13.60
C MET A 79 2.31 -11.46 14.14
N VAL A 80 2.36 -11.22 15.45
CA VAL A 80 1.56 -10.21 16.13
C VAL A 80 2.44 -9.02 16.53
N LEU A 81 2.26 -7.90 15.86
CA LEU A 81 2.94 -6.64 16.19
C LEU A 81 2.02 -5.77 17.03
N THR A 82 2.55 -5.17 18.09
CA THR A 82 1.83 -4.22 18.94
C THR A 82 2.56 -2.88 18.97
N ILE A 83 1.78 -1.82 18.90
CA ILE A 83 2.20 -0.43 18.97
C ILE A 83 1.31 0.26 20.00
N GLN A 84 1.90 0.98 20.93
CA GLN A 84 1.16 1.82 21.86
C GLN A 84 0.83 3.15 21.16
N LEU A 85 -0.46 3.45 20.94
CA LEU A 85 -0.85 4.72 20.38
C LEU A 85 -0.58 5.86 21.38
N PRO A 86 -0.07 7.01 20.93
CA PRO A 86 0.18 8.16 21.81
C PRO A 86 -1.11 8.69 22.42
N ASP A 87 -1.01 9.32 23.60
CA ASP A 87 -2.14 9.95 24.29
C ASP A 87 -2.63 11.22 23.56
N ASP A 88 -1.77 11.85 22.79
CA ASP A 88 -2.04 13.01 21.94
C ASP A 88 -2.15 12.61 20.45
N LEU A 89 -2.74 11.46 20.15
CA LEU A 89 -2.88 10.93 18.79
C LEU A 89 -3.47 11.94 17.80
N THR A 90 -2.61 12.47 16.94
CA THR A 90 -2.97 13.36 15.81
C THR A 90 -3.10 12.63 14.48
N ASP A 91 -2.40 11.50 14.33
CA ASP A 91 -2.46 10.69 13.11
C ASP A 91 -3.86 10.13 12.91
N THR A 92 -4.29 10.04 11.65
CA THR A 92 -5.64 9.57 11.30
C THR A 92 -5.62 8.18 10.65
N CYS A 93 -4.44 7.67 10.31
CA CYS A 93 -4.27 6.37 9.71
C CYS A 93 -2.93 5.75 10.08
N PHE A 94 -2.92 4.43 10.27
CA PHE A 94 -1.73 3.59 10.23
C PHE A 94 -1.80 2.69 8.99
N ALA A 95 -0.67 2.34 8.40
CA ALA A 95 -0.65 1.40 7.29
C ALA A 95 0.59 0.51 7.31
N ILE A 96 0.48 -0.66 6.70
CA ILE A 96 1.62 -1.52 6.39
C ILE A 96 1.47 -2.07 4.98
N ARG A 97 2.59 -2.20 4.27
CA ARG A 97 2.62 -2.95 3.01
C ARG A 97 2.62 -4.45 3.33
N SER A 98 1.60 -5.16 2.89
CA SER A 98 1.58 -6.63 2.89
C SER A 98 2.57 -7.18 1.84
N SER A 99 3.39 -8.14 2.24
CA SER A 99 4.26 -8.92 1.35
C SER A 99 3.69 -10.33 1.16
N LEU A 100 2.62 -10.45 0.37
CA LEU A 100 1.84 -11.69 0.23
C LEU A 100 1.32 -12.23 1.58
N GLN A 101 0.88 -11.31 2.43
CA GLN A 101 0.38 -11.58 3.77
C GLN A 101 -1.11 -11.23 3.86
N ASP A 102 -1.84 -12.05 4.61
CA ASP A 102 -3.10 -11.63 5.22
C ASP A 102 -2.76 -10.67 6.37
N VAL A 103 -3.55 -9.61 6.53
CA VAL A 103 -3.29 -8.54 7.51
C VAL A 103 -4.55 -8.17 8.24
N ASP A 104 -4.54 -8.28 9.57
CA ASP A 104 -5.62 -7.77 10.41
C ASP A 104 -5.08 -6.69 11.35
N PHE A 105 -5.80 -5.57 11.41
CA PHE A 105 -5.55 -4.47 12.32
C PHE A 105 -6.62 -4.42 13.40
N TYR A 106 -6.18 -4.30 14.66
CA TYR A 106 -7.05 -4.09 15.81
C TYR A 106 -6.64 -2.83 16.55
N VAL A 107 -7.61 -2.14 17.15
CA VAL A 107 -7.38 -1.01 18.05
C VAL A 107 -8.11 -1.29 19.36
N GLY A 108 -7.33 -1.50 20.43
CA GLY A 108 -7.79 -2.28 21.59
C GLY A 108 -8.29 -3.65 21.13
N ASP A 109 -9.49 -4.04 21.57
CA ASP A 109 -10.09 -5.33 21.21
C ASP A 109 -10.88 -5.32 19.88
N ASN A 110 -10.96 -4.17 19.20
CA ASN A 110 -11.83 -4.01 18.03
C ASN A 110 -11.07 -4.21 16.73
N LEU A 111 -11.49 -5.18 15.91
CA LEU A 111 -11.03 -5.34 14.53
C LEU A 111 -11.40 -4.09 13.71
N ARG A 112 -10.39 -3.40 13.19
CA ARG A 112 -10.54 -2.14 12.45
C ARG A 112 -10.45 -2.34 10.94
N THR A 113 -9.55 -3.21 10.49
CA THR A 113 -9.38 -3.52 9.06
C THR A 113 -8.85 -4.92 8.90
N SER A 114 -9.42 -5.67 7.96
CA SER A 114 -8.96 -7.00 7.60
C SER A 114 -8.63 -7.05 6.11
N TYR A 115 -7.54 -7.73 5.78
CA TYR A 115 -7.17 -8.08 4.43
C TYR A 115 -6.87 -9.57 4.33
N SER A 116 -7.75 -10.28 3.65
CA SER A 116 -7.46 -11.62 3.15
C SER A 116 -8.24 -11.88 1.87
N THR A 117 -7.60 -12.56 0.91
CA THR A 117 -8.26 -13.08 -0.29
C THR A 117 -8.68 -14.54 -0.11
N HIS A 118 -8.58 -15.12 1.08
CA HIS A 118 -8.86 -16.55 1.32
C HIS A 118 -10.23 -17.00 0.80
N LYS A 119 -11.25 -16.15 0.89
CA LYS A 119 -12.61 -16.46 0.43
C LYS A 119 -12.85 -16.21 -1.06
N THR A 120 -11.96 -15.48 -1.74
CA THR A 120 -12.20 -14.97 -3.11
C THR A 120 -11.14 -15.38 -4.12
N ARG A 121 -9.95 -15.78 -3.68
CA ARG A 121 -8.87 -16.22 -4.58
C ARG A 121 -9.23 -17.55 -5.26
N LEU A 122 -9.04 -17.60 -6.58
CA LEU A 122 -9.29 -18.82 -7.37
C LEU A 122 -8.16 -19.85 -7.23
N VAL A 123 -6.92 -19.37 -7.11
CA VAL A 123 -5.70 -20.19 -7.00
C VAL A 123 -4.69 -19.51 -6.09
N GLY A 124 -3.74 -20.28 -5.57
CA GLY A 124 -2.68 -19.79 -4.67
C GLY A 124 -3.07 -19.80 -3.20
N LYS A 125 -2.07 -19.66 -2.33
CA LYS A 125 -2.23 -19.77 -0.88
C LYS A 125 -2.29 -18.41 -0.16
N ASN A 126 -1.86 -17.32 -0.81
CA ASN A 126 -1.63 -16.03 -0.18
C ASN A 126 -2.49 -14.93 -0.79
N SER A 127 -2.75 -13.90 0.00
CA SER A 127 -3.17 -12.59 -0.51
C SER A 127 -2.10 -11.95 -1.39
N ALA A 128 -2.51 -11.06 -2.29
CA ALA A 128 -1.57 -10.28 -3.10
C ALA A 128 -0.96 -9.16 -2.25
N SER A 129 0.22 -8.67 -2.61
CA SER A 129 0.78 -7.51 -1.92
C SER A 129 -0.07 -6.26 -2.12
N ARG A 130 -0.35 -5.54 -1.04
CA ARG A 130 -0.97 -4.21 -1.06
C ARG A 130 -0.67 -3.44 0.21
N TYR A 131 -0.85 -2.13 0.19
CA TYR A 131 -0.98 -1.36 1.42
C TYR A 131 -2.32 -1.66 2.09
N VAL A 132 -2.27 -1.96 3.38
CA VAL A 132 -3.44 -2.17 4.21
C VAL A 132 -3.50 -1.02 5.19
N PHE A 133 -4.57 -0.25 5.12
CA PHE A 133 -4.77 0.98 5.86
C PHE A 133 -5.74 0.74 7.01
N CYS A 134 -5.35 1.15 8.21
CA CYS A 134 -6.13 1.15 9.43
C CYS A 134 -6.47 2.59 9.79
N PRO A 135 -7.72 3.06 9.65
CA PRO A 135 -8.11 4.36 10.17
C PRO A 135 -8.04 4.34 11.70
N VAL A 136 -7.54 5.41 12.31
CA VAL A 136 -7.51 5.63 13.76
C VAL A 136 -8.15 6.98 14.09
N TYR A 137 -8.63 7.13 15.32
CA TYR A 137 -9.37 8.32 15.75
C TYR A 137 -8.83 8.85 17.08
N ALA A 138 -9.10 10.11 17.42
CA ALA A 138 -8.71 10.68 18.71
C ALA A 138 -9.21 9.84 19.92
N SER A 139 -10.36 9.17 19.79
CA SER A 139 -10.88 8.25 20.82
C SER A 139 -10.06 6.97 21.01
N ASP A 140 -9.09 6.72 20.14
CA ASP A 140 -8.17 5.59 20.18
C ASP A 140 -6.83 5.93 20.84
N ALA A 141 -6.62 7.19 21.22
CA ALA A 141 -5.45 7.64 21.98
C ALA A 141 -5.21 6.75 23.22
N GLY A 142 -3.95 6.41 23.46
CA GLY A 142 -3.53 5.55 24.57
C GLY A 142 -3.95 4.07 24.45
N LYS A 143 -4.58 3.63 23.36
CA LYS A 143 -4.90 2.20 23.13
C LYS A 143 -3.76 1.49 22.42
N GLU A 144 -3.74 0.17 22.54
CA GLU A 144 -2.89 -0.69 21.72
C GLU A 144 -3.43 -0.75 20.28
N LEU A 145 -2.54 -0.55 19.30
CA LEU A 145 -2.73 -0.93 17.91
C LEU A 145 -2.04 -2.29 17.69
N ARG A 146 -2.81 -3.31 17.32
CA ARG A 146 -2.29 -4.65 17.02
C ARG A 146 -2.38 -4.93 15.51
N ILE A 147 -1.28 -5.41 14.93
CA ILE A 147 -1.16 -5.79 13.51
C ILE A 147 -0.81 -7.26 13.45
N GLU A 148 -1.69 -8.06 12.88
CA GLU A 148 -1.49 -9.49 12.67
C GLU A 148 -1.09 -9.74 11.22
N LEU A 149 0.04 -10.41 11.00
CA LEU A 149 0.58 -10.70 9.68
C LEU A 149 0.71 -12.21 9.51
N THR A 150 0.01 -12.79 8.53
CA THR A 150 0.04 -14.23 8.25
C THR A 150 0.37 -14.48 6.79
N THR A 151 1.29 -15.41 6.52
CA THR A 151 1.57 -15.86 5.14
C THR A 151 1.82 -17.35 5.09
N TYR A 152 1.49 -17.95 3.96
CA TYR A 152 1.58 -19.38 3.69
C TYR A 152 2.71 -19.70 2.70
N THR A 153 3.71 -18.81 2.59
CA THR A 153 4.93 -19.03 1.82
C THR A 153 6.18 -18.71 2.63
N SER A 154 7.22 -19.53 2.46
CA SER A 154 8.51 -19.40 3.16
C SER A 154 9.28 -18.13 2.80
N ASN A 155 9.04 -17.55 1.62
CA ASN A 155 9.81 -16.38 1.16
C ASN A 155 9.44 -15.09 1.89
N TYR A 156 8.25 -15.03 2.49
CA TYR A 156 7.72 -13.83 3.11
C TYR A 156 7.34 -14.03 4.59
N THR A 157 7.57 -15.23 5.13
CA THR A 157 7.31 -15.50 6.54
C THR A 157 8.20 -14.62 7.42
N GLY A 158 7.58 -13.95 8.39
CA GLY A 158 8.24 -13.01 9.29
C GLY A 158 8.81 -11.74 8.64
N VAL A 159 8.49 -11.46 7.37
CA VAL A 159 8.84 -10.17 6.73
C VAL A 159 7.93 -9.08 7.27
N VAL A 160 8.52 -8.03 7.84
CA VAL A 160 7.83 -6.84 8.33
C VAL A 160 8.32 -5.64 7.52
N ASN A 161 7.43 -5.06 6.71
CA ASN A 161 7.68 -3.82 5.99
C ASN A 161 7.55 -2.60 6.93
N PRO A 162 8.00 -1.39 6.50
CA PRO A 162 7.78 -0.19 7.28
C PRO A 162 6.30 -0.02 7.64
N VAL A 163 6.05 0.40 8.88
CA VAL A 163 4.74 0.89 9.30
C VAL A 163 4.70 2.38 9.01
N TYR A 164 3.57 2.83 8.47
CA TYR A 164 3.33 4.22 8.16
C TYR A 164 2.26 4.78 9.09
N CYS A 165 2.36 6.05 9.46
CA CYS A 165 1.34 6.78 10.22
C CYS A 165 1.18 8.21 9.68
N GLY A 166 -0.03 8.75 9.75
CA GLY A 166 -0.33 10.10 9.26
C GLY A 166 -1.72 10.22 8.64
N ASN A 167 -1.90 11.19 7.74
CA ASN A 167 -3.10 11.23 6.90
C ASN A 167 -3.01 10.15 5.83
N LYS A 168 -4.13 9.47 5.57
CA LYS A 168 -4.21 8.45 4.51
C LYS A 168 -3.80 8.97 3.13
N ALA A 169 -4.02 10.26 2.84
CA ALA A 169 -3.62 10.86 1.55
C ALA A 169 -2.10 11.05 1.42
N ASP A 170 -1.38 11.08 2.53
CA ASP A 170 0.07 11.31 2.59
C ASP A 170 0.87 9.99 2.55
N ILE A 171 0.18 8.85 2.67
CA ILE A 171 0.73 7.47 2.67
C ILE A 171 0.49 6.81 1.30
#